data_AF-A0A2E4W748-F1
#
_entry.id   AF-A0A2E4W748-F1
#
_cell.length_a   1.000
_cell.length_b   1.000
_cell.length_c   1.000
_cell.angle_alpha   90.00
_cell.angle_beta   90.00
_cell.angle_gamma   90.00
#
_symmetry.space_group_name_H-M   'P 1'
#
loop_
_entity.id
_entity.type
_entity.pdbx_description
1 polymer ?
#
loop_
_entity_poly.entity_id
_entity_poly.type
_entity_poly.pdbx_seq_one_letter_code
_entity_poly.pdbx_strand_id
1 'polypeptide(L)'
;MTKEEKRKYTTKIVLRTIGVIALLGYCLLFLYVNYNTERKGITSTHDWTYQGIEIVPHVYPSKAEVNEAYKVWVSSQGYNYDHQERVGWATWSDDNYCEVHFPRIKNENDKETLEIIGHEIAHCFYGNWHKEVSK
;
A
#
# COMPACT_ATOMS: atom_id res chain seq x y z
N MET A 1 -22.98 56.71 -27.68
CA MET A 1 -21.86 56.07 -26.95
C MET A 1 -20.53 56.64 -27.44
N THR A 2 -19.81 57.31 -26.55
CA THR A 2 -18.53 57.98 -26.86
C THR A 2 -17.40 56.97 -27.06
N LYS A 3 -16.29 57.40 -27.68
CA LYS A 3 -15.08 56.58 -27.84
C LYS A 3 -14.52 56.10 -26.49
N GLU A 4 -14.69 56.89 -25.45
CA GLU A 4 -14.27 56.55 -24.08
C GLU A 4 -15.20 55.50 -23.44
N GLU A 5 -16.52 55.61 -23.64
CA GLU A 5 -17.49 54.62 -23.16
C GLU A 5 -17.26 53.26 -23.84
N LYS A 6 -16.99 53.26 -25.16
CA LYS A 6 -16.58 52.05 -25.90
C LYS A 6 -15.32 51.42 -25.29
N ARG A 7 -14.28 52.22 -25.01
CA ARG A 7 -13.03 51.74 -24.41
C ARG A 7 -13.27 51.13 -23.02
N LYS A 8 -14.02 51.80 -22.15
CA LYS A 8 -14.36 51.28 -20.80
C LYS A 8 -15.16 49.98 -20.87
N TYR A 9 -16.11 49.89 -21.80
CA TYR A 9 -16.91 48.68 -22.00
C TYR A 9 -16.06 47.51 -22.50
N THR A 10 -15.22 47.72 -23.51
CA THR A 10 -14.29 46.71 -24.02
C THR A 10 -13.32 46.24 -22.94
N THR A 11 -12.73 47.16 -22.16
CA THR A 11 -11.83 46.79 -21.05
C THR A 11 -12.53 45.92 -20.00
N LYS A 12 -13.78 46.21 -19.65
CA LYS A 12 -14.57 45.38 -18.71
C LYS A 12 -14.83 43.98 -19.25
N ILE A 13 -15.14 43.85 -20.54
CA ILE A 13 -15.32 42.54 -21.19
C ILE A 13 -14.02 41.76 -21.15
N VAL A 14 -12.91 42.37 -21.57
CA VAL A 14 -11.59 41.71 -21.61
C VAL A 14 -11.18 41.22 -20.21
N LEU A 15 -11.34 42.05 -19.17
CA LEU A 15 -11.02 41.66 -17.79
C LEU A 15 -11.88 40.50 -17.29
N ARG A 16 -13.18 40.48 -17.62
CA ARG A 16 -14.06 39.35 -17.28
C ARG A 16 -13.64 38.07 -18.01
N THR A 17 -13.32 38.17 -19.30
CA THR A 17 -12.87 37.01 -20.09
C THR A 17 -11.57 36.43 -19.54
N ILE A 18 -10.59 37.28 -19.19
CA ILE A 18 -9.34 36.84 -18.56
C ILE A 18 -9.61 36.14 -17.22
N GLY A 19 -10.49 36.72 -16.39
CA GLY A 19 -10.86 36.13 -15.10
C GLY A 19 -11.48 34.74 -15.25
N VAL A 20 -12.38 34.54 -16.23
CA VAL A 20 -13.00 33.24 -16.51
C VAL A 20 -11.97 32.22 -17.01
N ILE A 21 -11.07 32.62 -17.91
CA ILE A 21 -10.01 31.74 -18.42
C ILE A 21 -9.05 31.32 -17.30
N ALA A 22 -8.67 32.25 -16.42
CA ALA A 22 -7.80 31.95 -15.28
C ALA A 22 -8.47 30.97 -14.29
N LEU A 23 -9.76 31.16 -14.01
CA LEU A 23 -10.52 30.25 -13.15
C LEU A 23 -10.60 28.84 -13.75
N LEU A 24 -10.91 28.73 -15.04
CA LEU A 24 -10.95 27.44 -15.73
C LEU A 24 -9.58 26.76 -15.75
N GLY A 25 -8.51 27.53 -16.00
CA GLY A 25 -7.14 27.04 -15.93
C GLY A 25 -6.79 26.51 -14.54
N TYR A 26 -7.19 27.21 -13.48
CA TYR A 26 -6.99 26.76 -12.10
C TYR A 26 -7.78 25.47 -11.79
N CYS A 27 -9.04 25.38 -12.21
CA CYS A 27 -9.85 24.17 -12.04
C CYS A 27 -9.24 22.97 -12.78
N LEU A 28 -8.76 23.16 -14.02
CA LEU A 28 -8.10 22.11 -14.79
C LEU A 28 -6.78 21.68 -14.14
N LEU A 29 -5.98 22.62 -13.64
CA LEU A 29 -4.75 22.31 -12.90
C LEU A 29 -5.05 21.53 -11.61
N PHE A 30 -6.07 21.95 -10.86
CA PHE A 30 -6.49 21.26 -9.64
C PHE A 30 -6.95 19.82 -9.94
N LEU A 31 -7.73 19.62 -11.00
CA LEU A 31 -8.15 18.28 -11.43
C LEU A 31 -6.95 17.44 -11.90
N TYR A 32 -6.03 18.03 -12.67
CA TYR A 32 -4.82 17.36 -13.13
C TYR A 32 -3.93 16.92 -11.97
N VAL A 33 -3.72 17.79 -10.98
CA VAL A 33 -2.95 17.45 -9.77
C VAL A 33 -3.66 16.33 -9.01
N ASN A 34 -4.96 16.42 -8.76
CA ASN A 34 -5.68 15.37 -8.02
C ASN A 34 -5.72 14.04 -8.76
N TYR A 35 -5.85 14.05 -10.10
CA TYR A 35 -5.81 12.84 -10.92
C TYR A 35 -4.43 12.18 -10.93
N ASN A 36 -3.35 12.98 -10.99
CA ASN A 36 -1.97 12.47 -11.03
C ASN A 36 -1.32 12.32 -9.66
N THR A 37 -1.99 12.71 -8.57
CA THR A 37 -1.77 12.03 -7.28
C THR A 37 -2.29 10.61 -7.46
N GLU A 38 -1.47 9.77 -8.09
CA GLU A 38 -1.57 8.34 -7.93
C GLU A 38 -1.81 8.11 -6.44
N ARG A 39 -2.98 7.57 -6.11
CA ARG A 39 -3.03 6.76 -4.91
C ARG A 39 -1.93 5.74 -5.15
N LYS A 40 -0.81 5.86 -4.44
CA LYS A 40 0.11 4.75 -4.18
C LYS A 40 -0.69 3.73 -3.37
N GLY A 41 -1.74 3.20 -4.00
CA GLY A 41 -2.51 2.09 -3.53
C GLY A 41 -1.55 0.92 -3.61
N ILE A 42 -1.65 0.08 -2.60
CA ILE A 42 -1.02 -1.21 -2.58
C ILE A 42 -1.40 -1.93 -3.88
N THR A 43 -0.44 -2.10 -4.78
CA THR A 43 -0.61 -2.92 -5.98
C THR A 43 -0.47 -4.37 -5.54
N SER A 44 -1.55 -5.13 -5.69
CA SER A 44 -1.48 -6.59 -5.51
C SER A 44 -0.37 -7.15 -6.41
N THR A 45 0.44 -8.05 -5.88
CA THR A 45 1.45 -8.75 -6.68
C THR A 45 0.86 -9.80 -7.61
N HIS A 46 -0.42 -10.16 -7.41
CA HIS A 46 -1.10 -11.23 -8.14
C HIS A 46 -2.59 -10.87 -8.42
N ASP A 47 -3.13 -11.34 -9.54
CA ASP A 47 -4.57 -11.24 -9.86
C ASP A 47 -5.30 -12.46 -9.32
N TRP A 48 -5.95 -12.31 -8.17
CA TRP A 48 -6.68 -13.37 -7.48
C TRP A 48 -8.16 -13.45 -7.86
N THR A 49 -8.59 -12.72 -8.88
CA THR A 49 -10.00 -12.70 -9.26
C THR A 49 -10.40 -14.13 -9.69
N TYR A 50 -11.25 -14.77 -8.88
CA TYR A 50 -11.75 -16.15 -9.06
C TYR A 50 -10.77 -17.30 -8.73
N GLN A 51 -9.68 -17.03 -8.01
CA GLN A 51 -8.77 -18.08 -7.52
C GLN A 51 -8.81 -18.16 -5.98
N GLY A 52 -8.82 -19.37 -5.44
CA GLY A 52 -8.62 -19.59 -4.01
C GLY A 52 -7.13 -19.50 -3.69
N ILE A 53 -6.77 -18.77 -2.63
CA ILE A 53 -5.43 -18.80 -2.07
C ILE A 53 -5.42 -19.83 -0.95
N GLU A 54 -4.51 -20.81 -1.04
CA GLU A 54 -4.22 -21.67 0.09
C GLU A 54 -3.29 -20.93 1.06
N ILE A 55 -3.76 -20.75 2.31
CA ILE A 55 -2.96 -20.19 3.40
C ILE A 55 -2.60 -21.33 4.33
N VAL A 56 -1.30 -21.55 4.53
CA VAL A 56 -0.75 -22.58 5.42
C VAL A 56 -0.24 -21.90 6.69
N PRO A 57 -0.94 -22.05 7.83
CA PRO A 57 -0.54 -21.42 9.07
C PRO A 57 0.56 -22.21 9.79
N HIS A 58 1.61 -21.51 10.23
CA HIS A 58 2.65 -22.02 11.11
C HIS A 58 2.57 -21.30 12.47
N VAL A 59 2.12 -22.03 13.48
CA VAL A 59 1.84 -21.47 14.81
C VAL A 59 2.97 -21.78 15.78
N TYR A 60 3.55 -20.74 16.36
CA TYR A 60 4.67 -20.84 17.30
C TYR A 60 4.22 -20.55 18.74
N PRO A 61 4.83 -21.12 19.77
CA PRO A 61 4.48 -20.82 21.17
C PRO A 61 4.68 -19.35 21.57
N SER A 62 5.61 -18.63 20.92
CA SER A 62 5.95 -17.25 21.27
C SER A 62 6.49 -16.45 20.07
N LYS A 63 6.49 -15.11 20.17
CA LYS A 63 7.11 -14.23 19.17
C LYS A 63 8.61 -14.47 19.01
N ALA A 64 9.29 -14.86 20.08
CA ALA A 64 10.72 -15.20 20.02
C ALA A 64 10.94 -16.41 19.09
N GLU A 65 10.09 -17.43 19.19
CA GLU A 65 10.18 -18.61 18.32
C GLU A 65 9.81 -18.30 16.86
N VAL A 66 8.88 -17.38 16.62
CA VAL A 66 8.61 -16.86 15.25
C VAL A 66 9.88 -16.23 14.68
N ASN A 67 10.54 -15.37 15.45
CA ASN A 67 11.75 -14.68 15.02
C ASN A 67 12.91 -15.66 14.78
N GLU A 68 13.09 -16.66 15.64
CA GLU A 68 14.10 -17.71 15.42
C GLU A 68 13.79 -18.53 14.15
N ALA A 69 12.53 -18.89 13.92
CA ALA A 69 12.14 -19.58 12.70
C ALA A 69 12.41 -18.73 11.44
N TYR A 70 12.15 -17.41 11.51
CA TYR A 70 12.47 -16.49 10.42
C TYR A 70 13.97 -16.44 10.13
N LYS A 71 14.82 -16.34 11.16
CA LYS A 71 16.29 -16.37 10.99
C LYS A 71 16.78 -17.62 10.28
N VAL A 72 16.23 -18.78 10.66
CA VAL A 72 16.54 -20.08 10.03
C VAL A 72 16.08 -20.07 8.57
N TRP A 73 14.85 -19.64 8.31
CA TRP A 73 14.30 -19.58 6.96
C TRP A 73 15.13 -18.65 6.05
N VAL A 74 15.37 -17.41 6.46
CA VAL A 74 16.19 -16.42 5.71
C VAL A 74 17.55 -17.01 5.33
N SER A 75 18.21 -17.66 6.29
CA SER A 75 19.51 -18.30 6.07
C SER A 75 19.41 -19.47 5.08
N SER A 76 18.35 -20.28 5.17
CA SER A 76 18.12 -21.41 4.25
C SER A 76 17.88 -20.98 2.81
N GLN A 77 17.34 -19.78 2.61
CA GLN A 77 17.08 -19.18 1.31
C GLN A 77 18.30 -18.43 0.74
N GLY A 78 19.41 -18.38 1.47
CA GLY A 78 20.65 -17.69 1.07
C GLY A 78 20.58 -16.16 1.19
N TYR A 79 19.60 -15.62 1.93
CA TYR A 79 19.52 -14.19 2.23
C TYR A 79 20.35 -13.84 3.48
N ASN A 80 20.83 -12.60 3.54
CA ASN A 80 21.43 -12.06 4.76
C ASN A 80 20.33 -11.61 5.73
N TYR A 81 20.38 -12.07 6.97
CA TYR A 81 19.44 -11.62 7.99
C TYR A 81 19.62 -10.12 8.26
N ASP A 82 18.53 -9.37 8.17
CA ASP A 82 18.48 -7.91 8.34
C ASP A 82 18.59 -7.44 9.80
N HIS A 83 18.78 -8.38 10.73
CA HIS A 83 18.79 -8.17 12.18
C HIS A 83 17.51 -7.55 12.73
N GLN A 84 16.41 -7.54 11.96
CA GLN A 84 15.12 -7.04 12.43
C GLN A 84 14.32 -8.17 13.06
N GLU A 85 13.78 -7.91 14.24
CA GLU A 85 12.88 -8.85 14.89
C GLU A 85 11.55 -8.91 14.14
N ARG A 86 11.12 -10.14 13.83
CA ARG A 86 9.83 -10.42 13.20
C ARG A 86 8.91 -11.07 14.23
N VAL A 87 7.78 -10.41 14.50
CA VAL A 87 6.71 -10.94 15.38
C VAL A 87 5.69 -11.78 14.61
N GLY A 88 5.75 -11.72 13.29
CA GLY A 88 5.03 -12.48 12.28
C GLY A 88 5.79 -12.37 10.95
N TRP A 89 5.56 -13.29 10.02
CA TRP A 89 5.99 -13.13 8.63
C TRP A 89 5.15 -14.01 7.70
N ALA A 90 5.07 -13.63 6.44
CA ALA A 90 4.47 -14.42 5.37
C ALA A 90 5.43 -14.59 4.20
N THR A 91 5.34 -15.73 3.51
CA THR A 91 6.07 -15.98 2.26
C THR A 91 5.21 -16.78 1.29
N TRP A 92 5.51 -16.64 0.01
CA TRP A 92 4.95 -17.50 -1.02
C TRP A 92 5.86 -18.70 -1.23
N SER A 93 5.27 -19.89 -1.27
CA SER A 93 5.92 -21.13 -1.70
C SER A 93 5.89 -21.24 -3.22
N ASP A 94 6.86 -21.97 -3.78
CA ASP A 94 6.94 -22.30 -5.21
C ASP A 94 5.72 -23.12 -5.67
N ASP A 95 5.04 -23.82 -4.75
CA ASP A 95 3.84 -24.61 -5.01
C ASP A 95 2.54 -23.78 -4.99
N ASN A 96 2.62 -22.45 -5.04
CA ASN A 96 1.49 -21.50 -5.09
C ASN A 96 0.57 -21.51 -3.86
N TYR A 97 1.14 -21.67 -2.67
CA TYR A 97 0.46 -21.40 -1.41
C TYR A 97 1.23 -20.36 -0.59
N CYS A 98 0.53 -19.65 0.30
CA CYS A 98 1.13 -18.66 1.18
C CYS A 98 1.33 -19.24 2.59
N GLU A 99 2.56 -19.25 3.07
CA GLU A 99 2.90 -19.63 4.43
C GLU A 99 2.78 -18.41 5.34
N VAL A 100 2.10 -18.55 6.48
CA VAL A 100 1.92 -17.47 7.45
C VAL A 100 2.38 -17.94 8.82
N HIS A 101 3.42 -17.30 9.35
CA HIS A 101 4.10 -17.67 10.60
C HIS A 101 3.77 -16.66 11.70
N PHE A 102 3.19 -17.12 12.80
CA PHE A 102 2.70 -16.23 13.87
C PHE A 102 2.68 -16.92 15.25
N PRO A 103 2.65 -16.14 16.36
CA PRO A 103 2.59 -16.73 17.69
C PRO A 103 1.19 -17.26 18.00
N ARG A 104 1.10 -18.22 18.92
CA ARG A 104 -0.14 -18.83 19.37
C ARG A 104 -1.02 -17.78 20.06
N ILE A 105 -2.26 -17.66 19.58
CA ILE A 105 -3.31 -16.90 20.25
C ILE A 105 -3.52 -17.46 21.66
N LYS A 106 -3.36 -16.61 22.67
CA LYS A 106 -3.49 -17.05 24.07
C LYS A 106 -4.94 -17.17 24.52
N ASN A 107 -5.82 -16.33 23.99
CA ASN A 107 -7.25 -16.28 24.26
C ASN A 107 -7.96 -15.39 23.21
N GLU A 108 -9.29 -15.36 23.25
CA GLU A 108 -10.13 -14.59 22.34
C GLU A 108 -9.92 -13.06 22.39
N ASN A 109 -9.29 -12.56 23.46
CA ASN A 109 -8.99 -11.13 23.66
C ASN A 109 -7.53 -10.77 23.32
N ASP A 110 -6.76 -11.69 22.72
CA ASP A 110 -5.37 -11.48 22.29
C ASP A 110 -5.32 -10.63 21.01
N LYS A 111 -5.72 -9.36 21.15
CA LYS A 111 -5.82 -8.40 20.05
C LYS A 111 -4.51 -8.25 19.29
N GLU A 112 -3.40 -8.22 20.01
CA GLU A 112 -2.08 -8.06 19.41
C GLU A 112 -1.75 -9.22 18.48
N THR A 113 -1.97 -10.47 18.90
CA THR A 113 -1.72 -11.63 18.04
C THR A 113 -2.67 -11.68 16.85
N LEU A 114 -3.93 -11.31 17.05
CA LEU A 114 -4.91 -11.21 15.95
C LEU A 114 -4.53 -10.13 14.93
N GLU A 115 -4.02 -8.99 15.38
CA GLU A 115 -3.50 -7.93 14.52
C GLU A 115 -2.28 -8.39 13.72
N ILE A 116 -1.35 -9.14 14.35
CA ILE A 116 -0.22 -9.75 13.65
C ILE A 116 -0.72 -10.70 12.56
N ILE A 117 -1.61 -11.63 12.90
CA ILE A 117 -2.16 -12.59 11.92
C ILE A 117 -2.82 -11.86 10.75
N GLY A 118 -3.65 -10.86 11.04
CA GLY A 118 -4.31 -10.06 10.01
C GLY A 118 -3.31 -9.33 9.10
N HIS A 119 -2.24 -8.78 9.67
CA HIS A 119 -1.16 -8.13 8.93
C HIS A 119 -0.45 -9.11 7.99
N GLU A 120 -0.06 -10.30 8.48
CA GLU A 120 0.64 -11.30 7.66
C GLU A 120 -0.26 -11.92 6.58
N ILE A 121 -1.53 -12.17 6.88
CA ILE A 121 -2.50 -12.62 5.87
C ILE A 121 -2.65 -11.57 4.77
N ALA A 122 -2.66 -10.28 5.13
CA ALA A 122 -2.78 -9.22 4.14
C ALA A 122 -1.57 -9.19 3.18
N HIS A 123 -0.37 -9.56 3.65
CA HIS A 123 0.80 -9.76 2.77
C HIS A 123 0.59 -10.86 1.72
N CYS A 124 -0.17 -11.91 2.02
CA CYS A 124 -0.50 -12.93 1.01
C CYS A 124 -1.35 -12.34 -0.12
N PHE A 125 -2.38 -11.55 0.21
CA PHE A 125 -3.29 -11.00 -0.81
C PHE A 125 -2.64 -9.89 -1.64
N TYR A 126 -1.81 -9.07 -1.01
CA TYR A 126 -1.39 -7.80 -1.58
C TYR A 126 0.12 -7.69 -1.83
N GLY A 127 0.87 -8.73 -1.49
CA GLY A 127 2.33 -8.79 -1.64
C GLY A 127 3.12 -8.16 -0.49
N ASN A 128 4.44 -8.18 -0.64
CA ASN A 128 5.37 -7.62 0.34
C ASN A 128 5.38 -6.09 0.28
N TRP A 129 5.01 -5.46 1.40
CA TRP A 129 5.10 -4.00 1.59
C TRP A 129 6.40 -3.57 2.25
N HIS A 130 7.18 -4.54 2.74
CA HIS A 130 8.53 -4.33 3.22
C HIS A 130 9.51 -4.43 2.06
N LYS A 131 10.57 -3.62 2.09
CA LYS A 131 11.69 -3.82 1.17
C LYS A 131 12.18 -5.25 1.34
N GLU A 132 12.16 -6.01 0.25
CA GLU A 132 12.70 -7.36 0.24
C GLU A 132 14.12 -7.34 0.78
N VAL A 133 14.45 -8.34 1.60
CA VAL A 133 15.81 -8.54 2.06
C VAL A 133 16.63 -8.85 0.81
N SER A 134 17.53 -7.94 0.42
CA SER A 134 18.32 -8.10 -0.80
C SER A 134 19.23 -9.32 -0.68
N LYS A 135 19.31 -10.14 -1.73
CA LYS A 135 20.36 -11.17 -1.88
C LYS A 135 21.74 -10.53 -1.90
#